data_AF-A0AAV3NQA6-F1
#
_entry.id   AF-A0AAV3NQA6-F1
#
_cell.length_a   1.000
_cell.length_b   1.000
_cell.length_c   1.000
_cell.angle_alpha   90.00
_cell.angle_beta   90.00
_cell.angle_gamma   90.00
#
_symmetry.space_group_name_H-M   'P 1'
#
loop_
_entity.id
_entity.type
_entity.pdbx_description
1 polymer ?
#
loop_
_entity_poly.entity_id
_entity_poly.type
_entity_poly.pdbx_seq_one_letter_code
_entity_poly.pdbx_strand_id
1 'polypeptide(L)'
;MPFMDRLDAVPLPRGFVLPQFTQFSGTGDPIKYLQGFLAKMTITSNNPDIYAKAFSNSLSDKALYWYMVLPLKSVDSYQQTADAFIVKFGSAIQEHQDERALMDIEQGPNESLTKLPQAIQ
;
A
#
# COMPACT_ATOMS: atom_id res chain seq x y z
N MET A 1 -10.51 1.20 16.41
CA MET A 1 -10.30 1.42 14.98
C MET A 1 -10.15 2.93 14.74
N PRO A 2 -9.43 3.39 13.71
CA PRO A 2 -9.24 4.82 13.41
C PRO A 2 -10.47 5.52 12.80
N PHE A 3 -11.63 4.86 12.77
CA PHE A 3 -12.86 5.37 12.18
C PHE A 3 -13.46 6.55 12.93
N MET A 4 -14.14 7.44 12.20
CA MET A 4 -15.13 8.34 12.76
C MET A 4 -16.33 7.55 13.30
N ASP A 5 -16.98 8.08 14.34
CA ASP A 5 -18.17 7.45 14.97
C ASP A 5 -19.28 7.13 13.96
N ARG A 6 -19.42 7.95 12.90
CA ARG A 6 -20.41 7.70 11.84
C ARG A 6 -20.16 6.43 11.04
N LEU A 7 -18.89 6.06 10.78
CA LEU A 7 -18.56 4.81 10.08
C LEU A 7 -18.78 3.59 10.99
N ASP A 8 -18.45 3.71 12.28
CA ASP A 8 -18.75 2.66 13.24
C ASP A 8 -20.26 2.43 13.36
N ALA A 9 -21.06 3.49 13.31
CA ALA A 9 -22.52 3.44 13.34
C ALA A 9 -23.18 2.86 12.07
N VAL A 10 -22.46 2.70 10.95
CA VAL A 10 -23.03 2.10 9.73
C VAL A 10 -23.32 0.61 9.97
N PRO A 11 -24.61 0.18 9.94
CA PRO A 11 -24.94 -1.21 10.12
C PRO A 11 -24.51 -2.02 8.90
N LEU A 12 -23.90 -3.17 9.14
CA LEU A 12 -23.67 -4.14 8.07
C LEU A 12 -25.00 -4.75 7.63
N PRO A 13 -25.22 -4.99 6.32
CA PRO A 13 -26.42 -5.67 5.83
C PRO A 13 -26.61 -7.02 6.53
N ARG A 14 -27.87 -7.42 6.73
CA ARG A 14 -28.18 -8.76 7.26
C ARG A 14 -27.65 -9.83 6.30
N GLY A 15 -26.85 -10.76 6.83
CA GLY A 15 -26.19 -11.80 6.03
C GLY A 15 -24.93 -11.33 5.29
N PHE A 16 -24.40 -10.15 5.60
CA PHE A 16 -23.14 -9.69 5.03
C PHE A 16 -22.00 -10.64 5.41
N VAL A 17 -21.41 -11.25 4.41
CA VAL A 17 -20.17 -12.03 4.53
C VAL A 17 -19.06 -11.16 3.96
N LEU A 18 -18.05 -10.89 4.78
CA LEU A 18 -16.83 -10.26 4.31
C LEU A 18 -16.24 -11.12 3.18
N PRO A 19 -15.96 -10.53 2.01
CA PRO A 19 -15.26 -11.25 0.96
C PRO A 19 -13.94 -11.80 1.50
N GLN A 20 -13.52 -12.98 1.04
CA GLN A 20 -12.12 -13.33 1.20
C GLN A 20 -11.29 -12.42 0.31
N PHE A 21 -10.49 -11.58 0.98
CA PHE A 21 -9.49 -10.74 0.36
C PHE A 21 -8.15 -11.46 0.36
N THR A 22 -7.40 -11.33 -0.73
CA THR A 22 -5.95 -11.52 -0.63
C THR A 22 -5.44 -10.41 0.27
N GLN A 23 -4.90 -10.78 1.43
CA GLN A 23 -4.43 -9.79 2.38
C GLN A 23 -3.18 -9.10 1.87
N PHE A 24 -3.10 -7.78 2.06
CA PHE A 24 -1.89 -7.02 1.77
C PHE A 24 -1.09 -6.88 3.05
N SER A 25 0.12 -7.44 3.05
CA SER A 25 1.05 -7.44 4.19
C SER A 25 1.87 -6.16 4.32
N GLY A 26 1.85 -5.29 3.29
CA GLY A 26 2.76 -4.15 3.16
C GLY A 26 3.74 -4.27 1.98
N THR A 27 3.67 -5.37 1.22
CA THR A 27 4.54 -5.65 0.07
C THR A 27 3.75 -5.84 -1.22
N GLY A 28 4.32 -5.44 -2.35
CA GLY A 28 3.68 -5.54 -3.66
C GLY A 28 3.15 -4.19 -4.14
N ASP A 29 2.40 -4.20 -5.24
CA ASP A 29 1.85 -2.97 -5.85
C ASP A 29 0.57 -2.52 -5.09
N PRO A 30 0.62 -1.41 -4.34
CA PRO A 30 -0.53 -0.91 -3.59
C PRO A 30 -1.67 -0.41 -4.49
N ILE A 31 -1.37 0.08 -5.70
CA ILE A 31 -2.39 0.54 -6.66
C ILE A 31 -3.16 -0.67 -7.18
N LYS A 32 -2.45 -1.71 -7.60
CA LYS A 32 -3.07 -2.97 -8.05
C LYS A 32 -3.91 -3.61 -6.95
N TYR A 33 -3.43 -3.56 -5.70
CA TYR A 33 -4.19 -4.03 -4.56
C TYR A 33 -5.51 -3.26 -4.37
N LEU A 34 -5.48 -1.92 -4.38
CA LEU A 34 -6.69 -1.09 -4.26
C LEU A 34 -7.70 -1.37 -5.38
N GLN A 35 -7.24 -1.56 -6.62
CA GLN A 35 -8.11 -1.92 -7.73
C GLN A 35 -8.81 -3.26 -7.50
N GLY A 36 -8.06 -4.28 -7.04
CA GLY A 36 -8.63 -5.60 -6.73
C GLY A 36 -9.59 -5.57 -5.53
N PHE A 37 -9.27 -4.78 -4.51
CA PHE A 37 -10.15 -4.56 -3.36
C PHE A 37 -11.47 -3.92 -3.79
N LEU A 38 -11.40 -2.82 -4.57
CA LEU A 38 -12.58 -2.13 -5.09
C LEU A 38 -13.46 -3.05 -5.91
N ALA A 39 -12.88 -3.83 -6.84
CA ALA A 39 -13.63 -4.75 -7.69
C ALA A 39 -14.43 -5.79 -6.89
N LYS A 40 -13.89 -6.27 -5.75
CA LYS A 40 -14.60 -7.18 -4.85
C LYS A 40 -15.69 -6.46 -4.06
N MET A 41 -15.39 -5.26 -3.56
CA MET A 41 -16.33 -4.50 -2.74
C MET A 41 -17.55 -4.02 -3.52
N THR A 42 -17.39 -3.60 -4.78
CA THR A 42 -18.53 -3.17 -5.63
C THR A 42 -19.51 -4.29 -5.96
N ILE A 43 -19.06 -5.55 -5.95
CA ILE A 43 -19.94 -6.73 -6.07
C ILE A 43 -20.70 -6.97 -4.75
N THR A 44 -20.06 -6.68 -3.62
CA THR A 44 -20.56 -7.03 -2.28
C THR A 44 -21.52 -5.98 -1.72
N SER A 45 -21.28 -4.70 -2.02
CA SER A 45 -22.08 -3.59 -1.52
C SER A 45 -22.01 -2.40 -2.47
N ASN A 46 -23.03 -1.56 -2.46
CA ASN A 46 -23.04 -0.25 -3.11
C ASN A 46 -22.74 0.90 -2.13
N ASN A 47 -22.45 0.62 -0.85
CA ASN A 47 -22.18 1.62 0.17
C ASN A 47 -20.66 1.74 0.43
N PRO A 48 -20.00 2.84 0.02
CA PRO A 48 -18.56 3.02 0.21
C PRO A 48 -18.13 3.10 1.68
N ASP A 49 -19.04 3.40 2.61
CA ASP A 49 -18.72 3.39 4.05
C ASP A 49 -18.46 1.96 4.55
N ILE A 50 -19.10 0.95 3.93
CA ILE A 50 -18.81 -0.46 4.22
C ILE A 50 -17.40 -0.83 3.72
N TYR A 51 -16.91 -0.16 2.67
CA TYR A 51 -15.58 -0.43 2.12
C TYR A 51 -14.51 0.01 3.12
N ALA A 52 -14.67 1.17 3.75
CA ALA A 52 -13.78 1.65 4.80
C ALA A 52 -13.69 0.64 5.97
N LYS A 53 -14.83 0.09 6.41
CA LYS A 53 -14.87 -0.94 7.47
C LYS A 53 -14.19 -2.24 7.05
N ALA A 54 -14.47 -2.69 5.82
CA ALA A 54 -13.93 -3.92 5.27
C ALA A 54 -12.41 -3.83 5.00
N PHE A 55 -11.88 -2.64 4.73
CA PHE A 55 -10.48 -2.42 4.39
C PHE A 55 -9.52 -2.94 5.45
N SER A 56 -9.82 -2.75 6.73
CA SER A 56 -8.99 -3.28 7.83
C SER A 56 -8.84 -4.81 7.78
N ASN A 57 -9.87 -5.54 7.31
CA ASN A 57 -9.87 -7.00 7.23
C ASN A 57 -9.07 -7.52 6.03
N SER A 58 -8.82 -6.66 5.03
CA SER A 58 -8.03 -7.01 3.85
C SER A 58 -6.53 -6.73 4.02
N LEU A 59 -6.08 -6.35 5.21
CA LEU A 59 -4.67 -6.09 5.53
C LEU A 59 -4.11 -7.17 6.45
N SER A 60 -2.80 -7.39 6.38
CA SER A 60 -2.04 -8.21 7.33
C SER A 60 -0.75 -7.51 7.75
N ASP A 61 -0.08 -8.07 8.76
CA ASP A 61 1.30 -7.72 9.15
C ASP A 61 1.56 -6.20 9.27
N LYS A 62 2.54 -5.69 8.53
CA LYS A 62 2.99 -4.29 8.56
C LYS A 62 1.86 -3.33 8.14
N ALA A 63 1.03 -3.73 7.18
CA ALA A 63 -0.08 -2.92 6.72
C ALA A 63 -1.21 -2.84 7.76
N LEU A 64 -1.55 -3.97 8.39
CA LEU A 64 -2.54 -3.98 9.46
C LEU A 64 -2.06 -3.17 10.67
N TYR A 65 -0.79 -3.36 11.08
CA TYR A 65 -0.22 -2.58 12.17
C TYR A 65 -0.26 -1.07 11.89
N TRP A 66 0.18 -0.65 10.70
CA TRP A 66 0.08 0.76 10.28
C TRP A 66 -1.35 1.30 10.39
N TYR A 67 -2.33 0.52 9.93
CA TYR A 67 -3.72 0.92 9.97
C TYR A 67 -4.24 1.09 11.41
N MET A 68 -3.85 0.19 12.32
CA MET A 68 -4.26 0.24 13.72
C MET A 68 -3.69 1.43 14.50
N VAL A 69 -2.54 1.96 14.08
CA VAL A 69 -1.87 3.10 14.73
C VAL A 69 -2.15 4.45 14.06
N LEU A 70 -3.05 4.50 13.08
CA LEU A 70 -3.57 5.77 12.56
C LEU A 70 -4.24 6.58 13.69
N PRO A 71 -4.19 7.92 13.65
CA PRO A 71 -4.83 8.74 14.66
C PRO A 71 -6.32 8.39 14.81
N LEU A 72 -6.84 8.38 16.03
CA LEU A 72 -8.26 8.11 16.24
C LEU A 72 -9.10 9.13 15.47
N LYS A 73 -10.18 8.65 14.85
CA LYS A 73 -11.09 9.49 14.07
C LYS A 73 -10.35 10.26 12.97
N SER A 74 -9.41 9.61 12.29
CA SER A 74 -8.72 10.18 11.13
C SER A 74 -9.28 9.70 9.80
N VAL A 75 -10.19 8.73 9.82
CA VAL A 75 -10.79 8.13 8.63
C VAL A 75 -12.30 8.35 8.66
N ASP A 76 -12.78 9.18 7.74
CA ASP A 76 -14.21 9.47 7.56
C ASP A 76 -14.79 8.90 6.26
N SER A 77 -13.95 8.31 5.40
CA SER A 77 -14.39 7.66 4.17
C SER A 77 -13.38 6.62 3.67
N TYR A 78 -13.86 5.77 2.74
CA TYR A 78 -12.97 4.87 2.00
C TYR A 78 -11.91 5.65 1.20
N GLN A 79 -12.27 6.80 0.61
CA GLN A 79 -11.32 7.60 -0.17
C GLN A 79 -10.15 8.09 0.68
N GLN A 80 -10.41 8.62 1.87
CA GLN A 80 -9.35 9.03 2.80
C GLN A 80 -8.47 7.85 3.21
N THR A 81 -9.07 6.67 3.39
CA THR A 81 -8.31 5.44 3.68
C THR A 81 -7.36 5.09 2.53
N ALA A 82 -7.88 5.10 1.30
CA ALA A 82 -7.11 4.77 0.10
C ALA A 82 -5.96 5.76 -0.13
N ASP A 83 -6.21 7.06 0.05
CA ASP A 83 -5.19 8.11 -0.11
C ASP A 83 -4.07 7.94 0.92
N ALA A 84 -4.42 7.75 2.20
CA ALA A 84 -3.43 7.51 3.26
C ALA A 84 -2.62 6.21 3.01
N PHE A 85 -3.27 5.18 2.49
CA PHE A 85 -2.64 3.92 2.13
C PHE A 85 -1.63 4.10 0.98
N ILE A 86 -1.97 4.86 -0.06
CA ILE A 86 -1.04 5.19 -1.15
C ILE A 86 0.12 6.04 -0.66
N VAL A 87 -0.11 7.02 0.22
CA VAL A 87 0.99 7.80 0.82
C VAL A 87 1.95 6.88 1.60
N LYS A 88 1.42 5.89 2.32
CA LYS A 88 2.25 4.99 3.13
C LYS A 88 3.01 3.94 2.33
N PHE A 89 2.35 3.30 1.36
CA PHE A 89 2.86 2.13 0.64
C PHE A 89 3.18 2.39 -0.83
N GLY A 90 2.76 3.53 -1.39
CA GLY A 90 3.05 3.94 -2.76
C GLY A 90 4.54 4.08 -3.03
N SER A 91 5.31 4.56 -2.05
CA SER A 91 6.78 4.66 -2.13
C SER A 91 7.51 3.33 -1.98
N ALA A 92 6.84 2.22 -1.62
CA ALA A 92 7.47 0.89 -1.65
C ALA A 92 7.82 0.44 -3.09
N ILE A 93 7.23 1.10 -4.10
CA ILE A 93 7.64 0.99 -5.50
C ILE A 93 8.98 1.71 -5.74
N GLN A 94 9.24 2.82 -5.05
CA GLN A 94 10.45 3.63 -5.20
C GLN A 94 11.65 3.01 -4.44
N GLU A 95 11.48 2.64 -3.16
CA GLU A 95 12.59 2.11 -2.34
C GLU A 95 13.13 0.77 -2.86
N HIS A 96 12.28 -0.11 -3.39
CA HIS A 96 12.75 -1.37 -3.99
C HIS A 96 13.28 -1.22 -5.42
N GLN A 97 12.94 -0.14 -6.13
CA GLN A 97 13.58 0.19 -7.40
C GLN A 97 14.94 0.85 -7.17
N ASP A 98 15.05 1.74 -6.17
CA ASP A 98 16.32 2.33 -5.75
C ASP A 98 17.27 1.27 -5.16
N GLU A 99 16.84 0.37 -4.26
CA GLU A 99 17.72 -0.71 -3.76
C GLU A 99 18.22 -1.64 -4.87
N ARG A 100 17.36 -2.01 -5.84
CA ARG A 100 17.77 -2.85 -6.98
C ARG A 100 18.69 -2.10 -7.95
N ALA A 101 18.42 -0.83 -8.22
CA ALA A 101 19.27 0.01 -9.05
C ALA A 101 20.64 0.29 -8.38
N LEU A 102 20.67 0.45 -7.06
CA LEU A 102 21.89 0.62 -6.28
C LEU A 102 22.74 -0.65 -6.25
N MET A 103 22.12 -1.84 -6.21
CA MET A 103 22.83 -3.12 -6.31
C MET A 103 23.37 -3.42 -7.72
N ASP A 104 22.70 -2.94 -8.78
CA ASP A 104 23.18 -3.09 -10.17
C ASP A 104 24.31 -2.12 -10.54
N ILE A 105 24.49 -1.01 -9.79
CA ILE A 105 25.56 -0.03 -10.06
C ILE A 105 26.92 -0.44 -9.48
N GLU A 106 26.99 -1.43 -8.59
CA GLU A 106 28.27 -1.81 -7.94
C GLU A 106 28.94 -3.09 -8.40
N GLN A 107 28.49 -3.78 -9.46
CA GLN A 107 29.22 -4.94 -10.01
C GLN A 107 29.21 -5.03 -11.54
N GLY A 108 29.78 -4.02 -12.19
CA GLY A 108 30.41 -4.20 -13.49
C GLY A 108 31.87 -4.66 -13.30
N PRO A 109 32.25 -5.91 -13.63
CA PRO A 109 33.64 -6.28 -13.68
C PRO A 109 34.27 -5.60 -14.90
N ASN A 110 35.40 -4.93 -14.69
CA ASN A 110 36.40 -4.60 -15.71
C ASN A 110 36.15 -3.35 -16.57
N GLU A 111 36.14 -2.16 -15.96
CA GLU A 111 36.81 -1.02 -16.59
C GLU A 111 38.21 -0.87 -15.98
N SER A 112 39.17 -1.49 -16.66
CA SER A 112 40.59 -1.46 -16.34
C SER A 112 41.10 -0.02 -16.33
N LEU A 113 41.56 0.44 -15.17
CA LEU A 113 42.37 1.66 -15.01
C LEU A 113 43.70 1.47 -15.76
N THR A 114 43.68 1.69 -17.06
CA THR A 114 44.89 1.68 -17.88
C THR A 114 44.92 2.87 -18.82
N LYS A 115 45.81 3.80 -18.45
CA LYS A 115 46.62 4.66 -19.30
C LYS A 115 45.96 5.96 -19.78
N LEU A 116 46.22 7.03 -19.03
CA LEU A 116 46.40 8.36 -19.60
C LEU A 116 47.67 8.35 -20.47
N PRO A 117 47.62 8.68 -21.77
CA PRO A 117 48.81 9.07 -22.50
C PRO A 117 49.21 10.51 -22.18
N GLN A 118 50.51 10.72 -22.30
CA GLN A 118 51.32 11.78 -21.71
C GLN A 118 51.05 13.18 -22.29
N ALA A 119 51.23 14.19 -21.44
CA ALA A 119 51.78 15.49 -21.85
C ALA A 119 52.50 16.12 -20.64
N ILE A 120 53.82 16.25 -20.74
CA ILE A 120 54.69 17.36 -20.30
C ILE A 120 56.12 16.94 -20.68
N GLN A 121 56.62 17.41 -21.82
CA GLN A 121 57.70 18.40 -21.93
C GLN A 121 57.88 18.80 -23.39
#